data_AF-A0A327J4E8-F1
#
_entry.id   AF-A0A327J4E8-F1
#
_cell.length_a   1.000
_cell.length_b   1.000
_cell.length_c   1.000
_cell.angle_alpha   90.00
_cell.angle_beta   90.00
_cell.angle_gamma   90.00
#
_symmetry.space_group_name_H-M   'P 1'
#
loop_
_entity.id
_entity.type
_entity.pdbx_description
1 polymer ?
#
loop_
_entity_poly.entity_id
_entity_poly.type
_entity_poly.pdbx_seq_one_letter_code
_entity_poly.pdbx_strand_id
1 'polypeptide(L)'
;MDKDDKVIDLFSKVNRTLTHEELEQIKFFEGFHYVKLNKDKNNKKFNASLLKKYAEGCHYIVRVMREVNGEVWMYNYDVKNDELFKFMEKFNNNKLNGTIIEIDKYFPEGLA
;
A
#
# COMPACT_ATOMS: atom_id res chain seq x y z
N MET A 1 -7.91 0.83 13.45
CA MET A 1 -8.52 1.38 12.23
C MET A 1 -8.67 2.87 12.48
N ASP A 2 -7.64 3.71 12.31
CA ASP A 2 -7.71 5.10 12.85
C ASP A 2 -6.65 6.14 12.39
N LYS A 3 -5.56 5.76 11.70
CA LYS A 3 -4.61 6.74 11.12
C LYS A 3 -4.36 6.52 9.63
N ASP A 4 -4.36 5.26 9.19
CA ASP A 4 -4.51 4.92 7.77
C ASP A 4 -5.76 5.63 7.22
N ASP A 5 -6.89 5.58 7.94
CA ASP A 5 -8.13 6.27 7.56
C ASP A 5 -7.99 7.80 7.48
N LYS A 6 -7.19 8.43 8.34
CA LYS A 6 -6.94 9.89 8.28
C LYS A 6 -6.05 10.29 7.10
N VAL A 7 -5.05 9.45 6.78
CA VAL A 7 -4.18 9.67 5.62
C VAL A 7 -4.93 9.39 4.32
N ILE A 8 -5.76 8.33 4.30
CA ILE A 8 -6.68 8.01 3.20
C ILE A 8 -7.69 9.14 3.02
N ASP A 9 -8.31 9.61 4.10
CA ASP A 9 -9.23 10.76 4.09
C ASP A 9 -8.55 12.00 3.51
N LEU A 10 -7.33 12.33 3.97
CA LEU A 10 -6.54 13.44 3.44
C LEU A 10 -6.31 13.31 1.94
N PHE A 11 -5.88 12.15 1.44
CA PHE A 11 -5.65 11.94 0.01
C PHE A 11 -6.94 11.89 -0.81
N SER A 12 -8.04 11.37 -0.25
CA SER A 12 -9.35 11.33 -0.91
C SER A 12 -9.99 12.73 -1.06
N LYS A 13 -9.70 13.63 -0.12
CA LYS A 13 -10.19 15.02 -0.10
C LYS A 13 -9.43 15.95 -1.04
N VAL A 14 -8.21 15.60 -1.48
CA VAL A 14 -7.42 16.39 -2.46
C VAL A 14 -8.27 16.77 -3.68
N ASN A 15 -9.19 15.89 -4.09
CA ASN A 15 -10.05 16.10 -5.26
C ASN A 15 -11.29 16.96 -5.00
N ARG A 16 -11.56 17.40 -3.76
CA ARG A 16 -12.82 18.09 -3.40
C ARG A 16 -12.60 19.44 -2.74
N THR A 17 -11.87 19.52 -1.62
CA THR A 17 -11.37 20.77 -1.02
C THR A 17 -10.49 20.41 0.18
N LEU A 18 -9.22 20.82 0.18
CA LEU A 18 -8.35 20.75 1.36
C LEU A 18 -8.17 22.15 1.94
N THR A 19 -8.05 22.24 3.26
CA THR A 19 -7.58 23.48 3.92
C THR A 19 -6.09 23.70 3.62
N HIS A 20 -5.61 24.94 3.79
CA HIS A 20 -4.21 25.28 3.57
C HIS A 20 -3.26 24.45 4.47
N GLU A 21 -3.64 24.28 5.75
CA GLU A 21 -2.89 23.49 6.72
C GLU A 21 -2.85 21.99 6.36
N GLU A 22 -3.90 21.46 5.74
CA GLU A 22 -3.93 20.08 5.25
C GLU A 22 -3.06 19.90 4.00
N LEU A 23 -3.03 20.89 3.10
CA LEU A 23 -2.17 20.88 1.92
C LEU A 23 -0.68 20.90 2.29
N GLU A 24 -0.29 21.66 3.31
CA GLU A 24 1.10 21.72 3.79
C GLU A 24 1.61 20.37 4.33
N GLN A 25 0.70 19.49 4.77
CA GLN A 25 1.05 18.15 5.24
C GLN A 25 1.34 17.18 4.08
N ILE A 26 0.78 17.44 2.90
CA ILE A 26 1.01 16.64 1.70
C ILE A 26 2.27 17.14 1.01
N LYS A 27 3.22 16.23 0.83
CA LYS A 27 4.50 16.49 0.17
C LYS A 27 4.58 15.71 -1.13
N PHE A 28 5.39 16.18 -2.06
CA PHE A 28 5.60 15.54 -3.35
C PHE A 28 7.09 15.26 -3.57
N PHE A 29 7.42 14.02 -3.94
CA PHE A 29 8.79 13.60 -4.21
C PHE A 29 8.80 12.43 -5.21
N GLU A 30 9.67 12.48 -6.22
CA GLU A 30 9.86 11.42 -7.24
C GLU A 30 8.56 10.96 -7.92
N GLY A 31 7.60 11.86 -8.13
CA GLY A 31 6.31 11.51 -8.75
C GLY A 31 5.23 11.04 -7.77
N PHE A 32 5.53 10.98 -6.47
CA PHE A 32 4.61 10.45 -5.45
C PHE A 32 4.23 11.51 -4.42
N HIS A 33 2.94 11.53 -4.06
CA HIS A 33 2.45 12.29 -2.91
C HIS A 33 2.62 11.48 -1.62
N TYR A 34 3.06 12.11 -0.54
CA TYR A 34 3.27 11.45 0.76
C TYR A 34 2.99 12.40 1.94
N VAL A 35 2.70 11.81 3.11
CA VAL A 35 2.56 12.53 4.38
C VAL A 35 3.68 12.08 5.32
N LYS A 36 4.38 13.04 5.95
CA LYS A 36 5.43 12.73 6.92
C LYS A 36 4.87 12.77 8.34
N LEU A 37 4.90 11.63 9.04
CA LEU A 37 4.48 11.51 10.44
C LEU A 37 5.67 11.15 11.34
N ASN A 38 5.70 11.68 12.56
CA ASN A 38 6.70 11.30 13.58
C ASN A 38 6.09 10.64 14.83
N LYS A 39 4.76 10.51 14.88
CA LYS A 39 4.01 9.93 15.98
C LYS A 39 2.80 9.12 15.49
N ASP A 40 2.41 8.12 16.27
CA ASP A 40 1.23 7.28 16.06
C ASP A 40 -0.08 8.00 16.44
N LYS A 41 -1.22 7.30 16.41
CA LYS A 41 -2.54 7.86 16.76
C LYS A 41 -2.69 8.24 18.24
N ASN A 42 -1.84 7.67 19.10
CA ASN A 42 -1.82 7.89 20.53
C ASN A 42 -0.76 8.93 20.95
N ASN A 43 -0.26 9.75 20.00
CA ASN A 43 0.79 10.74 20.21
C ASN A 43 2.13 10.14 20.68
N LYS A 44 2.36 8.83 20.49
CA LYS A 44 3.63 8.15 20.81
C LYS A 44 4.57 8.21 19.61
N LYS A 45 5.86 8.43 19.87
CA LYS A 45 6.88 8.35 18.80
C LYS A 45 6.94 6.94 18.23
N PHE A 46 7.20 6.85 16.93
CA PHE A 46 7.42 5.56 16.28
C PHE A 46 8.69 4.89 16.80
N ASN A 47 8.65 3.57 16.92
CA ASN A 47 9.79 2.73 17.27
C ASN A 47 10.18 1.87 16.07
N ALA A 48 11.43 1.96 15.63
CA ALA A 48 11.91 1.29 14.42
C ALA A 48 11.76 -0.25 14.49
N SER A 49 12.06 -0.87 15.63
CA SER A 49 11.95 -2.33 15.80
C SER A 49 10.49 -2.78 15.74
N LEU A 50 9.56 -2.02 16.32
CA LEU A 50 8.13 -2.32 16.23
C LEU A 50 7.59 -2.16 14.80
N LEU A 51 8.06 -1.16 14.05
CA LEU A 51 7.69 -0.98 12.65
C LEU A 51 8.20 -2.14 11.78
N LYS A 52 9.42 -2.62 12.01
CA LYS A 52 9.98 -3.78 11.31
C LYS A 52 9.18 -5.05 11.62
N LYS A 53 8.90 -5.31 12.90
CA LYS A 53 8.08 -6.46 13.30
C LYS A 53 6.66 -6.41 12.72
N TYR A 54 6.08 -5.22 12.63
CA TYR A 54 4.79 -5.03 11.96
C TYR A 54 4.87 -5.43 10.48
N ALA A 55 5.92 -4.99 9.78
CA ALA A 55 6.13 -5.30 8.37
C ALA A 55 6.34 -6.80 8.11
N GLU A 56 6.99 -7.53 9.03
CA GLU A 56 7.17 -8.99 8.94
C GLU A 56 5.83 -9.76 8.91
N GLY A 57 4.79 -9.23 9.56
CA GLY A 57 3.45 -9.83 9.56
C GLY A 57 2.57 -9.41 8.39
N CYS A 58 3.00 -8.45 7.57
CA CYS A 58 2.19 -7.93 6.47
C CYS A 58 2.28 -8.84 5.24
N HIS A 59 1.10 -9.23 4.75
CA HIS A 59 0.92 -9.84 3.45
C HIS A 59 0.04 -8.95 2.58
N TYR A 60 0.16 -9.15 1.27
CA TYR A 60 -0.58 -8.40 0.26
C TYR A 60 -1.26 -9.37 -0.69
N ILE A 61 -2.57 -9.22 -0.87
CA ILE A 61 -3.27 -9.82 -2.00
C ILE A 61 -3.11 -8.88 -3.19
N VAL A 62 -2.30 -9.28 -4.16
CA VAL A 62 -2.16 -8.55 -5.43
C VAL A 62 -3.10 -9.16 -6.45
N ARG A 63 -4.11 -8.41 -6.88
CA ARG A 63 -5.08 -8.84 -7.90
C ARG A 63 -4.62 -8.40 -9.29
N VAL A 64 -4.53 -9.36 -10.20
CA VAL A 64 -4.03 -9.16 -11.56
C VAL A 64 -5.06 -9.62 -12.57
N MET A 65 -5.53 -8.70 -13.40
CA MET A 65 -6.37 -9.00 -14.56
C MET A 65 -5.48 -9.48 -15.71
N ARG A 66 -5.84 -10.59 -16.35
CA ARG A 66 -5.12 -11.16 -17.50
C ARG A 66 -6.09 -11.51 -18.60
N GLU A 67 -5.69 -11.26 -19.85
CA GLU A 67 -6.38 -11.78 -21.02
C GLU A 67 -5.66 -13.03 -21.53
N VAL A 68 -6.38 -14.13 -21.61
CA VAL A 68 -5.86 -15.42 -22.08
C VAL A 68 -6.87 -15.99 -23.06
N ASN A 69 -6.45 -16.22 -24.30
CA ASN A 69 -7.30 -16.77 -25.38
C ASN A 69 -8.62 -16.01 -25.59
N GLY A 70 -8.61 -14.68 -25.43
CA GLY A 70 -9.80 -13.83 -25.58
C GLY A 70 -10.71 -13.77 -24.36
N GLU A 71 -10.35 -14.46 -23.26
CA GLU A 71 -11.09 -14.42 -22.00
C GLU A 71 -10.34 -13.61 -20.94
N VAL A 72 -11.10 -12.89 -20.11
CA VAL A 72 -10.56 -12.11 -19.00
C VAL A 72 -10.60 -12.95 -17.73
N TRP A 73 -9.44 -13.08 -17.09
CA TRP A 73 -9.21 -13.86 -15.88
C TRP A 73 -8.67 -12.99 -14.75
N MET A 74 -9.05 -13.32 -13.52
CA MET A 74 -8.55 -12.66 -12.32
C MET A 74 -7.64 -13.60 -11.52
N TYR A 75 -6.40 -13.18 -11.34
CA TYR A 75 -5.38 -13.90 -10.57
C TYR A 75 -5.17 -13.18 -9.24
N ASN A 76 -5.25 -13.92 -8.13
CA ASN A 76 -5.00 -13.39 -6.79
C ASN A 76 -3.69 -13.99 -6.27
N TYR A 77 -2.70 -13.15 -6.00
CA TYR A 77 -1.41 -13.57 -5.46
C TYR A 77 -1.31 -13.16 -4.00
N ASP A 78 -1.01 -14.11 -3.11
CA ASP A 78 -0.50 -13.79 -1.77
C ASP A 78 1.00 -13.48 -1.87
N VAL A 79 1.37 -12.28 -1.44
CA VAL A 79 2.74 -11.76 -1.51
C VAL A 79 3.16 -11.21 -0.14
N LYS A 80 4.24 -11.75 0.41
CA LYS A 80 4.84 -11.23 1.66
C LYS A 80 5.42 -9.83 1.47
N ASN A 81 5.47 -9.04 2.54
CA ASN A 81 6.02 -7.69 2.48
C ASN A 81 7.46 -7.61 1.96
N ASP A 82 8.33 -8.54 2.33
CA ASP A 82 9.72 -8.61 1.86
C ASP A 82 9.85 -9.07 0.40
N GLU A 83 8.82 -9.71 -0.14
CA GLU A 83 8.77 -10.17 -1.54
C GLU A 83 8.00 -9.22 -2.47
N LEU A 84 7.32 -8.21 -1.93
CA LEU A 84 6.45 -7.31 -2.72
C LEU A 84 7.22 -6.60 -3.84
N PHE A 85 8.39 -6.02 -3.56
CA PHE A 85 9.19 -5.36 -4.59
C PHE A 85 9.68 -6.34 -5.66
N LYS A 86 10.15 -7.52 -5.26
CA LYS A 86 10.55 -8.60 -6.18
C LYS A 86 9.37 -9.06 -7.04
N PHE A 87 8.15 -9.04 -6.51
CA PHE A 87 6.93 -9.32 -7.27
C PHE A 87 6.67 -8.22 -8.31
N MET A 88 6.75 -6.94 -7.94
CA MET A 88 6.58 -5.82 -8.87
C MET A 88 7.61 -5.82 -10.00
N GLU A 89 8.87 -6.14 -9.72
CA GLU A 89 9.93 -6.24 -10.73
C GLU A 89 9.63 -7.28 -11.82
N LYS A 90 8.84 -8.31 -11.50
CA LYS A 90 8.44 -9.32 -12.52
C LYS A 90 7.51 -8.72 -13.57
N PHE A 91 6.74 -7.68 -13.26
CA PHE A 91 5.94 -6.94 -14.26
C PHE A 91 6.83 -6.06 -15.12
N ASN A 92 7.77 -5.32 -14.51
CA ASN A 92 8.70 -4.47 -15.26
C ASN A 92 9.57 -5.27 -16.25
N ASN A 93 9.89 -6.52 -15.92
CA ASN A 93 10.72 -7.41 -16.74
C ASN A 93 9.90 -8.37 -17.63
N ASN A 94 8.59 -8.15 -17.80
CA ASN A 94 7.68 -8.98 -18.61
C ASN A 94 7.67 -10.49 -18.24
N LYS A 95 8.02 -10.84 -16.99
CA LYS A 95 7.92 -12.21 -16.46
C LYS A 95 6.52 -12.53 -15.96
N LEU A 96 5.80 -11.51 -15.50
CA LEU A 96 4.37 -11.56 -15.21
C LEU A 96 3.67 -10.59 -16.16
N ASN A 97 2.66 -11.09 -16.87
CA ASN A 97 1.87 -10.31 -17.83
C ASN A 97 0.46 -10.11 -17.28
N GLY A 98 -0.09 -8.91 -17.45
CA GLY A 98 -1.42 -8.54 -16.96
C GLY A 98 -1.42 -7.12 -16.41
N THR A 99 -2.57 -6.71 -15.88
CA THR A 99 -2.74 -5.41 -15.22
C THR A 99 -2.99 -5.65 -13.74
N ILE A 100 -2.16 -5.09 -12.87
CA ILE A 100 -2.46 -5.03 -11.43
C ILE A 100 -3.64 -4.07 -11.26
N ILE A 101 -4.74 -4.56 -10.69
CA ILE A 101 -5.96 -3.77 -10.48
C ILE A 101 -6.15 -3.40 -9.01
N GLU A 102 -5.56 -4.14 -8.08
CA GLU A 102 -5.70 -3.93 -6.65
C GLU A 102 -4.53 -4.56 -5.87
N ILE A 103 -4.18 -3.96 -4.74
CA ILE A 103 -3.22 -4.48 -3.77
C ILE A 103 -3.82 -4.26 -2.38
N ASP A 104 -4.25 -5.35 -1.74
CA ASP A 104 -4.88 -5.31 -0.41
C ASP A 104 -3.95 -5.87 0.66
N LYS A 105 -3.68 -5.07 1.70
CA LYS A 105 -2.93 -5.53 2.88
C LYS A 105 -3.81 -6.41 3.77
N TYR A 106 -3.28 -7.54 4.21
CA TYR A 106 -3.88 -8.34 5.26
C TYR A 106 -2.81 -8.93 6.19
N PHE A 107 -3.28 -9.47 7.32
CA PHE A 107 -2.48 -10.25 8.25
C PHE A 107 -3.01 -11.69 8.20
N PRO A 108 -2.21 -12.69 7.81
CA PRO A 108 -2.65 -14.08 7.84
C PRO A 108 -3.07 -14.45 9.28
N GLU A 109 -4.33 -14.81 9.48
CA GLU A 109 -4.79 -15.29 10.79
C GLU A 109 -4.12 -16.65 11.07
N GLY A 110 -3.31 -16.75 12.13
CA GLY A 110 -2.66 -18.02 12.50
C GLY A 110 -1.30 -17.95 13.21
N LEU A 111 -0.77 -16.78 13.55
CA LEU A 111 0.43 -16.65 14.39
C LEU A 111 0.15 -15.74 15.59
N ALA A 112 -0.75 -16.19 16.46
CA ALA A 112 -0.88 -15.73 17.85
C ALA A 112 -0.27 -16.78 18.78
#